data_AF-A0A8I1STR8-F1
#
_entry.id   AF-A0A8I1STR8-F1
#
_cell.length_a   1.000
_cell.length_b   1.000
_cell.length_c   1.000
_cell.angle_alpha   90.00
_cell.angle_beta   90.00
_cell.angle_gamma   90.00
#
_symmetry.space_group_name_H-M   'P 1'
#
loop_
_entity.id
_entity.type
_entity.pdbx_description
1 polymer ?
#
loop_
_entity_poly.entity_id
_entity_poly.type
_entity_poly.pdbx_seq_one_letter_code
_entity_poly.pdbx_strand_id
1 'polypeptide(L)' 'MPRHQKAGTVRFDLDISPEAHARFAAIRRQLGFRTKTATFEAIIYSVSAKDVIDPAVIERMAAQIDRTLEAIDSLT' A
#
# COMPACT_ATOMS: atom_id res chain seq x y z
N MET A 1 16.98 24.37 12.28
CA MET A 1 18.16 23.60 11.83
C MET A 1 17.78 22.84 10.57
N PRO A 2 18.50 22.98 9.45
CA PRO A 2 18.25 22.16 8.27
C PRO A 2 18.59 20.71 8.64
N ARG A 3 17.60 19.81 8.58
CA ARG A 3 17.83 18.38 8.77
C ARG A 3 18.59 17.87 7.55
N HIS A 4 19.78 17.31 7.76
CA HIS A 4 20.54 16.64 6.70
C HIS A 4 19.68 15.53 6.08
N GLN A 5 19.40 15.66 4.79
CA GLN A 5 18.70 14.65 4.01
C GLN A 5 19.61 13.42 3.88
N LYS A 6 19.09 12.24 4.22
CA LYS A 6 19.84 10.98 4.08
C LYS A 6 20.03 10.69 2.59
N ALA A 7 21.19 10.14 2.23
CA ALA A 7 21.46 9.71 0.86
C ALA A 7 20.35 8.76 0.37
N GLY A 8 19.86 8.98 -0.86
CA GLY A 8 18.79 8.18 -1.46
C GLY A 8 17.37 8.50 -0.99
N THR A 9 17.15 9.56 -0.21
CA THR A 9 15.80 9.98 0.21
C THR A 9 15.37 11.25 -0.52
N VAL A 10 14.09 11.35 -0.86
CA VAL A 10 13.46 12.56 -1.42
C VAL A 10 12.48 13.13 -0.39
N ARG A 11 12.42 14.46 -0.26
CA ARG A 11 11.49 15.14 0.64
C ARG A 11 10.33 15.74 -0.16
N PHE A 12 9.12 15.47 0.31
CA PHE A 12 7.90 16.14 -0.12
C PHE A 12 7.36 16.97 1.03
N ASP A 13 7.09 18.25 0.78
CA ASP A 13 6.33 19.11 1.68
C ASP A 13 4.96 19.36 1.02
N LEU A 14 3.88 19.15 1.77
CA LEU A 14 2.50 19.18 1.26
C LEU A 14 1.64 20.00 2.20
N ASP A 15 0.90 20.95 1.65
CA ASP A 15 -0.21 21.59 2.33
C ASP A 15 -1.49 20.79 2.07
N ILE A 16 -2.11 20.29 3.13
CA ILE A 16 -3.31 19.46 3.08
C ILE A 16 -4.37 20.00 4.03
N SER A 17 -5.64 19.72 3.75
CA SER A 17 -6.73 20.10 4.65
C SER A 17 -6.65 19.34 5.99
N PRO A 18 -7.20 19.89 7.08
CA PRO A 18 -7.29 19.19 8.36
C PRO A 18 -8.01 17.83 8.25
N GLU A 19 -9.05 17.73 7.41
CA GLU A 19 -9.80 16.50 7.17
C GLU A 19 -8.93 15.45 6.44
N ALA A 20 -8.12 15.88 5.47
CA ALA A 20 -7.19 14.98 4.79
C ALA A 20 -6.13 14.45 5.77
N HIS A 21 -5.64 15.29 6.67
CA HIS A 21 -4.72 14.86 7.74
C HIS A 21 -5.39 13.83 8.68
N ALA A 22 -6.64 14.05 9.06
CA ALA A 22 -7.40 13.11 9.89
C ALA A 22 -7.62 11.75 9.20
N ARG A 23 -8.00 11.76 7.91
CA ARG A 23 -8.13 10.54 7.10
C ARG A 23 -6.82 9.77 7.00
N PHE A 24 -5.71 10.46 6.77
CA PHE A 24 -4.39 9.84 6.71
C PHE A 24 -4.02 9.15 8.04
N ALA A 25 -4.30 9.80 9.17
CA ALA A 25 -4.07 9.21 10.50
C ALA A 25 -4.93 7.96 10.74
N ALA A 26 -6.19 7.97 10.29
CA ALA A 26 -7.09 6.83 10.37
C ALA A 26 -6.56 5.64 9.54
N ILE A 27 -6.16 5.87 8.28
CA ILE A 27 -5.57 4.85 7.40
C ILE A 27 -4.34 4.22 8.05
N ARG A 28 -3.42 5.05 8.57
CA ARG A 28 -2.23 4.57 9.28
C ARG A 28 -2.57 3.65 10.44
N ARG A 29 -3.58 4.00 11.23
CA ARG A 29 -4.01 3.21 12.39
C ARG A 29 -4.68 1.90 11.97
N GLN A 30 -5.58 1.94 10.99
CA GLN A 30 -6.31 0.78 10.50
C GLN A 30 -5.40 -0.27 9.86
N LEU A 31 -4.41 0.18 9.09
CA LEU A 31 -3.48 -0.69 8.39
C LEU A 31 -2.22 -1.03 9.24
N GLY A 32 -2.16 -0.55 10.49
CA GLY A 32 -1.08 -0.89 11.42
C GLY A 32 0.31 -0.31 11.05
N PHE A 33 0.37 0.70 10.19
CA PHE A 33 1.65 1.26 9.75
C PHE A 33 2.34 2.05 10.86
N ARG A 34 3.63 1.77 11.07
CA ARG A 34 4.42 2.38 12.15
C ARG A 34 4.81 3.83 11.85
N THR A 35 5.00 4.21 10.59
CA THR A 35 5.47 5.56 10.22
C THR A 35 4.55 6.22 9.20
N LYS A 36 4.52 7.56 9.18
CA LYS A 36 3.80 8.32 8.15
C LYS A 36 4.36 8.00 6.75
N THR A 37 5.68 7.86 6.63
CA THR A 37 6.33 7.50 5.37
C THR A 37 5.81 6.16 4.83
N ALA A 38 5.75 5.12 5.65
CA ALA A 38 5.24 3.82 5.21
C ALA A 38 3.77 3.88 4.77
N THR A 39 2.94 4.66 5.46
CA THR A 39 1.54 4.89 5.04
C THR A 39 1.48 5.61 3.71
N PHE A 40 2.31 6.64 3.50
CA PHE A 40 2.34 7.41 2.27
C PHE A 40 2.83 6.57 1.07
N GLU A 41 3.90 5.78 1.25
CA GLU A 41 4.41 4.85 0.24
C GLU A 41 3.36 3.79 -0.13
N ALA A 42 2.65 3.24 0.85
CA ALA A 42 1.58 2.28 0.60
C ALA A 42 0.41 2.90 -0.20
N ILE A 43 0.05 4.16 0.08
CA ILE A 43 -0.98 4.87 -0.68
C ILE A 43 -0.51 5.09 -2.12
N ILE A 44 0.71 5.60 -2.34
CA ILE A 44 1.28 5.77 -3.69
C ILE A 44 1.28 4.44 -4.43
N TYR A 45 1.77 3.38 -3.80
CA TYR A 45 1.79 2.04 -4.38
C TYR A 45 0.37 1.60 -4.77
N SER A 46 -0.61 1.72 -3.86
CA SER A 46 -2.00 1.32 -4.13
C SER A 46 -2.65 2.09 -5.28
N VAL A 47 -2.35 3.38 -5.44
CA VAL A 47 -2.87 4.19 -6.55
C VAL A 47 -2.19 3.77 -7.85
N SER A 48 -0.86 3.65 -7.85
CA SER A 48 -0.11 3.18 -9.02
C SER A 48 -0.48 1.76 -9.44
N ALA A 49 -0.78 0.89 -8.48
CA ALA A 49 -1.23 -0.46 -8.70
C ALA A 49 -2.68 -0.52 -9.17
N LYS A 50 -3.56 0.39 -8.73
CA LYS A 50 -4.92 0.49 -9.27
C LYS A 50 -4.95 0.81 -10.77
N ASP A 51 -3.99 1.58 -11.26
CA ASP A 51 -3.87 1.92 -12.68
C ASP A 51 -3.14 0.82 -13.50
N VAL A 52 -2.41 -0.09 -12.84
CA VAL A 52 -1.61 -1.15 -13.48
C VAL A 52 -2.25 -2.55 -13.36
N ILE A 53 -2.97 -2.82 -12.28
CA ILE A 53 -3.63 -4.10 -12.04
C ILE A 53 -4.99 -4.06 -12.71
N ASP A 54 -5.01 -4.52 -13.97
CA ASP A 54 -6.22 -4.95 -14.67
C ASP A 54 -7.04 -5.86 -13.72
N PRO A 55 -8.34 -5.59 -13.49
CA PRO A 55 -9.21 -6.45 -12.70
C PRO A 55 -9.10 -7.94 -13.06
N ALA A 56 -8.83 -8.26 -14.33
CA ALA A 56 -8.62 -9.62 -14.80
C ALA A 56 -7.34 -10.28 -14.24
N VAL A 57 -6.36 -9.51 -13.75
CA VAL A 57 -5.17 -10.02 -13.06
C VAL A 57 -5.52 -10.42 -11.63
N ILE A 58 -6.37 -9.67 -10.94
CA ILE A 58 -6.84 -10.06 -9.59
C ILE A 58 -7.66 -11.34 -9.67
N GLU A 59 -8.57 -11.45 -10.63
CA GLU A 59 -9.35 -12.68 -10.85
C GLU A 59 -8.46 -13.89 -11.18
N ARG A 60 -7.42 -13.67 -12.00
CA ARG A 60 -6.44 -14.73 -12.30
C ARG A 60 -5.65 -15.15 -11.07
N MET A 61 -5.21 -14.20 -10.24
CA MET A 61 -4.49 -14.52 -8.99
C MET A 61 -5.38 -15.28 -8.01
N ALA A 62 -6.65 -14.87 -7.85
CA ALA A 62 -7.61 -15.59 -7.01
C ALA A 62 -7.82 -17.03 -7.50
N ALA A 63 -8.07 -17.21 -8.81
CA ALA A 63 -8.23 -18.53 -9.41
C ALA A 63 -6.97 -19.41 -9.30
N GLN A 64 -5.78 -18.81 -9.27
CA GLN A 64 -4.52 -19.54 -9.09
C GLN A 64 -4.33 -19.97 -7.64
N ILE A 65 -4.74 -19.15 -6.67
CA ILE A 65 -4.73 -19.48 -5.25
C ILE A 65 -5.71 -20.63 -4.97
N ASP A 66 -6.94 -20.56 -5.49
CA ASP A 66 -7.95 -21.61 -5.31
C ASP A 66 -7.46 -22.95 -5.85
N ARG A 67 -6.91 -22.99 -7.08
CA ARG A 67 -6.31 -24.22 -7.63
C ARG A 67 -5.13 -24.75 -6.83
N THR A 68 -4.36 -23.86 -6.22
CA THR A 68 -3.22 -24.28 -5.38
C THR A 68 -3.72 -24.89 -4.08
N LEU A 69 -4.79 -24.35 -3.49
CA LEU A 69 -5.45 -24.90 -2.32
C LEU A 69 -6.11 -26.26 -2.62
N GLU A 70 -6.82 -26.38 -3.75
CA GLU A 70 -7.38 -27.67 -4.21
C GLU A 70 -6.30 -28.74 -4.43
N ALA A 71 -5.15 -28.35 -4.99
CA ALA A 71 -4.04 -29.26 -5.18
C ALA A 71 -3.42 -29.72 -3.86
N ILE A 72 -3.31 -28.83 -2.87
CA ILE A 72 -2.82 -29.17 -1.52
C ILE A 72 -3.81 -30.12 -0.83
N ASP A 73 -5.11 -29.82 -0.89
CA ASP A 73 -6.14 -30.68 -0.28
C ASP A 73 -6.17 -32.08 -0.93
N SER A 74 -5.88 -32.19 -2.23
CA SER A 74 -5.81 -33.48 -2.93
C SER A 74 -4.59 -34.35 -2.57
N LEU A 75 -3.60 -33.77 -1.88
CA LEU A 75 -2.38 -34.46 -1.44
C LEU A 75 -2.42 -34.89 0.03
N THR A 76 -3.48 -34.54 0.77
CA THR A 76 -3.75 -34.91 2.18
C THR A 76 -4.88 -35.91 2.28
#